data_AF-A0A2H0UKF5-F1
#
_entry.id   AF-A0A2H0UKF5-F1
#
_cell.length_a   1.000
_cell.length_b   1.000
_cell.length_c   1.000
_cell.angle_alpha   90.00
_cell.angle_beta   90.00
_cell.angle_gamma   90.00
#
_symmetry.space_group_name_H-M   'P 1'
#
loop_
_entity.id
_entity.type
_entity.pdbx_description
1 polymer ?
#
loop_
_entity_poly.entity_id
_entity_poly.type
_entity_poly.pdbx_seq_one_letter_code
_entity_poly.pdbx_strand_id
1 'polypeptide(L)'
;MRFLKSLIITVSIGLTVFFLLVVFDAMVTTVSIEGNPLGGNTALLSKSFQSPLNTQAMAKEVAQIMFEANPEGPETVNGIGQIATLSPERMVNTVLGNKIEESISLLLDEPVQEERLIIIPNPDKADWQYYLERRTKIIHDSAKTIAENNISFSDDSVTDLLLLSVIYERAIDRLYNTSTPENFLFAHTEQIRLLQIQKKLFETLVNYEQDPLAASLAVAVLQRVEDELAALSEALSDLIVTYGATS
;
A
#
# COMPACT_ATOMS: atom_id res chain seq x y z
N MET A 1 -6.46 -20.52 12.49
CA MET A 1 -6.27 -19.76 11.23
C MET A 1 -7.30 -18.65 11.02
N ARG A 2 -8.62 -18.87 11.13
CA ARG A 2 -9.65 -17.79 11.03
C ARG A 2 -9.45 -16.62 12.01
N PHE A 3 -9.06 -16.92 13.26
CA PHE A 3 -8.84 -15.91 14.30
C PHE A 3 -7.61 -15.02 14.04
N LEU A 4 -6.55 -15.57 13.45
CA LEU A 4 -5.33 -14.81 13.11
C LEU A 4 -5.57 -13.92 11.88
N LYS A 5 -6.36 -14.41 10.90
CA LYS A 5 -6.82 -13.64 9.73
C LYS A 5 -7.66 -12.42 10.17
N SER A 6 -8.65 -12.64 11.03
CA SER A 6 -9.51 -11.56 11.54
C SER A 6 -8.71 -10.55 12.40
N LEU A 7 -7.83 -11.00 13.29
CA LEU A 7 -7.09 -10.09 14.18
C LEU A 7 -6.08 -9.20 13.44
N ILE A 8 -5.35 -9.75 12.47
CA ILE A 8 -4.29 -9.03 11.73
C ILE A 8 -4.91 -8.02 10.74
N ILE A 9 -5.98 -8.40 10.06
CA ILE A 9 -6.66 -7.54 9.09
C ILE A 9 -7.47 -6.44 9.81
N THR A 10 -8.09 -6.72 10.96
CA THR A 10 -8.88 -5.73 11.70
C THR A 10 -8.02 -4.67 12.40
N VAL A 11 -6.84 -5.04 12.94
CA VAL A 11 -5.99 -4.11 13.69
C VAL A 11 -5.18 -3.19 12.79
N SER A 12 -4.58 -3.69 11.70
CA SER A 12 -3.80 -2.84 10.80
C SER A 12 -4.68 -1.95 9.91
N ILE A 13 -5.83 -2.42 9.43
CA ILE A 13 -6.63 -1.64 8.47
C ILE A 13 -7.63 -0.69 9.17
N GLY A 14 -8.01 -0.99 10.42
CA GLY A 14 -8.64 0.00 11.30
C GLY A 14 -7.74 1.23 11.53
N LEU A 15 -6.42 1.04 11.47
CA LEU A 15 -5.44 2.12 11.57
C LEU A 15 -5.39 2.96 10.28
N THR A 16 -5.54 2.38 9.10
CA THR A 16 -5.56 3.13 7.82
C THR A 16 -6.75 4.10 7.72
N VAL A 17 -7.94 3.68 8.17
CA VAL A 17 -9.14 4.55 8.25
C VAL A 17 -8.96 5.62 9.33
N PHE A 18 -8.39 5.23 10.48
CA PHE A 18 -8.02 6.17 11.54
C PHE A 18 -6.98 7.19 11.06
N PHE A 19 -6.04 6.79 10.19
CA PHE A 19 -4.97 7.64 9.70
C PHE A 19 -5.48 8.75 8.77
N LEU A 20 -6.37 8.43 7.82
CA LEU A 20 -7.06 9.45 7.02
C LEU A 20 -7.91 10.41 7.88
N LEU A 21 -8.46 9.93 9.01
CA LEU A 21 -9.22 10.74 9.96
C LEU A 21 -8.34 11.58 10.91
N VAL A 22 -7.14 11.10 11.28
CA VAL A 22 -6.18 11.82 12.13
C VAL A 22 -5.43 12.89 11.34
N VAL A 23 -5.05 12.61 10.09
CA VAL A 23 -4.58 13.64 9.14
C VAL A 23 -5.64 14.73 8.96
N PHE A 24 -6.92 14.37 8.99
CA PHE A 24 -8.03 15.31 8.92
C PHE A 24 -8.11 16.21 10.18
N ASP A 25 -8.01 15.65 11.39
CA ASP A 25 -8.08 16.44 12.63
C ASP A 25 -6.90 17.45 12.75
N ALA A 26 -5.72 17.09 12.24
CA ALA A 26 -4.57 17.97 12.19
C ALA A 26 -4.67 19.09 11.12
N MET A 27 -5.37 18.85 9.99
CA MET A 27 -5.47 19.81 8.87
C MET A 27 -6.73 20.69 8.91
N VAL A 28 -7.76 20.33 9.66
CA VAL A 28 -9.07 21.02 9.68
C VAL A 28 -9.09 22.33 10.49
N THR A 29 -8.00 22.71 11.16
CA THR A 29 -7.98 23.98 11.91
C THR A 29 -8.05 25.25 11.04
N THR A 30 -8.06 25.20 9.70
CA THR A 30 -8.08 26.43 8.88
C THR A 30 -8.88 26.50 7.57
N VAL A 31 -9.64 25.48 7.12
CA VAL A 31 -10.37 25.64 5.83
C VAL A 31 -11.79 25.08 5.87
N SER A 32 -12.77 25.96 5.64
CA SER A 32 -14.19 25.62 5.46
C SER A 32 -14.44 25.25 3.99
N ILE A 33 -14.85 24.01 3.71
CA ILE A 33 -15.09 23.52 2.35
C ILE A 33 -16.54 23.00 2.24
N GLU A 34 -17.37 23.68 1.45
CA GLU A 34 -18.70 23.21 1.04
C GLU A 34 -18.58 22.07 0.01
N GLY A 35 -19.29 20.97 0.27
CA GLY A 35 -19.20 19.73 -0.49
C GLY A 35 -20.21 19.60 -1.64
N ASN A 36 -19.81 18.89 -2.69
CA ASN A 36 -20.70 18.35 -3.71
C ASN A 36 -20.43 16.83 -3.85
N PRO A 37 -21.42 15.94 -3.75
CA PRO A 37 -21.19 14.49 -3.87
C PRO A 37 -21.20 14.09 -5.34
N LEU A 38 -20.27 13.23 -5.77
CA LEU A 38 -20.26 12.69 -7.13
C LEU A 38 -20.39 11.17 -7.13
N GLY A 39 -21.32 10.71 -7.98
CA GLY A 39 -21.85 9.37 -8.13
C GLY A 39 -20.83 8.30 -8.52
N GLY A 40 -21.15 7.08 -8.08
CA GLY A 40 -20.37 5.88 -8.33
C GLY A 40 -20.39 5.41 -9.78
N ASN A 41 -19.31 4.73 -10.15
CA ASN A 41 -19.25 3.84 -11.30
C ASN A 41 -18.35 2.64 -10.90
N THR A 42 -18.94 1.45 -10.91
CA THR A 42 -18.40 0.15 -10.44
C THR A 42 -17.85 -0.73 -11.57
N ALA A 43 -17.53 -0.15 -12.73
CA ALA A 43 -17.16 -0.90 -13.94
C ALA A 43 -15.68 -1.35 -14.05
N LEU A 44 -14.87 -1.24 -12.98
CA LEU A 44 -13.41 -1.51 -13.03
C LEU A 44 -12.99 -2.91 -12.52
N LEU A 45 -13.95 -3.79 -12.20
CA LEU A 45 -13.72 -5.04 -11.45
C LEU A 45 -13.13 -6.24 -12.24
N SER A 46 -12.47 -6.06 -13.39
CA SER A 46 -12.05 -7.20 -14.23
C SER A 46 -10.57 -7.29 -14.59
N LYS A 47 -9.66 -6.61 -13.87
CA LYS A 47 -8.22 -6.82 -14.09
C LYS A 47 -7.70 -7.88 -13.12
N SER A 48 -7.38 -9.08 -13.64
CA SER A 48 -6.59 -10.07 -12.90
C SER A 48 -5.15 -9.55 -12.80
N PHE A 49 -4.72 -9.17 -11.60
CA PHE A 49 -3.36 -8.73 -11.34
C PHE A 49 -2.45 -9.95 -11.18
N GLN A 50 -1.63 -10.23 -12.18
CA GLN A 50 -0.62 -11.29 -12.11
C GLN A 50 0.67 -10.72 -11.54
N SER A 51 0.83 -10.81 -10.21
CA SER A 51 2.16 -10.76 -9.58
C SER A 51 2.83 -12.14 -9.74
N PRO A 52 4.16 -12.24 -9.88
CA PRO A 52 4.85 -13.53 -9.82
C PRO A 52 4.51 -14.24 -8.50
N LEU A 53 4.08 -15.50 -8.57
CA LEU A 53 3.61 -16.28 -7.42
C LEU A 53 4.77 -16.59 -6.46
N ASN A 54 4.98 -15.76 -5.45
CA ASN A 54 6.02 -15.89 -4.44
C ASN A 54 5.89 -17.23 -3.68
N THR A 55 4.65 -17.64 -3.40
CA THR A 55 4.36 -18.97 -2.81
C THR A 55 4.85 -20.11 -3.71
N GLN A 56 4.61 -20.05 -5.03
CA GLN A 56 5.04 -21.10 -5.96
C GLN A 56 6.56 -21.11 -6.15
N ALA A 57 7.16 -19.94 -6.26
CA ALA A 57 8.61 -19.78 -6.36
C ALA A 57 9.32 -20.34 -5.12
N MET A 58 8.77 -20.09 -3.93
CA MET A 58 9.28 -20.63 -2.68
C MET A 58 9.11 -22.16 -2.60
N ALA A 59 7.94 -22.68 -2.96
CA ALA A 59 7.69 -24.12 -2.98
C ALA A 59 8.66 -24.86 -3.92
N LYS A 60 8.98 -24.27 -5.08
CA LYS A 60 9.95 -24.82 -6.03
C LYS A 60 11.35 -24.88 -5.47
N GLU A 61 11.78 -23.85 -4.75
CA GLU A 61 13.13 -23.80 -4.16
C GLU A 61 13.28 -24.76 -2.98
N VAL A 62 12.25 -24.88 -2.13
CA VAL A 62 12.21 -25.90 -1.07
C VAL A 62 12.29 -27.31 -1.69
N ALA A 63 11.50 -27.56 -2.75
CA ALA A 63 11.54 -28.84 -3.44
C ALA A 63 12.92 -29.12 -4.04
N GLN A 64 13.58 -28.10 -4.62
CA GLN A 64 14.91 -28.24 -5.18
C GLN A 64 15.96 -28.61 -4.12
N ILE A 65 15.93 -27.96 -2.95
CA ILE A 65 16.81 -28.32 -1.82
C ILE A 65 16.58 -29.77 -1.39
N MET A 66 15.32 -30.21 -1.33
CA MET A 66 14.99 -31.61 -1.00
C MET A 66 15.52 -32.58 -2.08
N PHE A 67 15.40 -32.25 -3.36
CA PHE A 67 15.94 -33.10 -4.43
C PHE A 67 17.46 -33.18 -4.41
N GLU A 68 18.14 -32.05 -4.23
CA GLU A 68 19.60 -31.97 -4.18
C GLU A 68 20.17 -32.72 -2.96
N ALA A 69 19.45 -32.72 -1.83
CA ALA A 69 19.82 -33.47 -0.64
C ALA A 69 19.53 -34.98 -0.74
N ASN A 70 18.72 -35.43 -1.71
CA ASN A 70 18.31 -36.83 -1.88
C ASN A 70 18.42 -37.27 -3.35
N PRO A 71 19.63 -37.27 -3.95
CA PRO A 71 19.80 -37.58 -5.38
C PRO A 71 19.39 -39.00 -5.76
N GLU A 72 19.45 -39.95 -4.83
CA GLU A 72 19.02 -41.34 -5.02
C GLU A 72 17.59 -41.62 -4.52
N GLY A 73 16.88 -40.59 -4.04
CA GLY A 73 15.55 -40.69 -3.44
C GLY A 73 15.58 -40.85 -1.91
N PRO A 74 14.41 -41.07 -1.28
CA PRO A 74 14.30 -41.17 0.18
C PRO A 74 15.12 -42.35 0.73
N GLU A 75 15.97 -42.09 1.71
CA GLU A 75 16.73 -43.12 2.41
C GLU A 75 15.86 -43.84 3.44
N THR A 76 16.15 -45.11 3.74
CA THR A 76 15.41 -45.84 4.77
C THR A 76 16.27 -45.97 6.02
N VAL A 77 15.88 -45.29 7.10
CA VAL A 77 16.58 -45.33 8.39
C VAL A 77 15.67 -46.03 9.40
N ASN A 78 16.12 -47.16 9.96
CA ASN A 78 15.35 -48.00 10.89
C ASN A 78 14.00 -48.48 10.32
N GLY A 79 13.93 -48.77 9.02
CA GLY A 79 12.69 -49.23 8.36
C GLY A 79 11.68 -48.12 8.05
N ILE A 80 12.03 -46.85 8.32
CA ILE A 80 11.21 -45.67 8.02
C ILE A 80 11.87 -44.91 6.88
N GLY A 81 11.11 -44.62 5.82
CA GLY A 81 11.57 -43.73 4.75
C GLY A 81 11.75 -42.31 5.29
N GLN A 82 12.93 -41.74 5.10
CA GLN A 82 13.30 -40.39 5.50
C GLN A 82 13.80 -39.62 4.28
N ILE A 83 13.47 -38.34 4.24
CA ILE A 83 14.01 -37.39 3.27
C ILE A 83 14.99 -36.52 4.02
N ALA A 84 16.26 -36.54 3.61
CA ALA A 84 17.26 -35.62 4.12
C ALA A 84 16.85 -34.20 3.71
N THR A 85 16.72 -33.30 4.67
CA THR A 85 16.36 -31.91 4.38
C THR A 85 17.00 -30.98 5.39
N LEU A 86 17.06 -29.70 5.08
CA LEU A 86 17.50 -28.69 6.04
C LEU A 86 16.55 -28.68 7.25
N SER A 87 17.08 -28.36 8.43
CA SER A 87 16.20 -28.07 9.56
C SER A 87 15.27 -26.91 9.20
N PRO A 88 14.06 -26.84 9.79
CA PRO A 88 13.14 -25.73 9.54
C PRO A 88 13.80 -24.36 9.66
N GLU A 89 14.64 -24.09 10.68
CA GLU A 89 15.35 -22.80 10.79
C GLU A 89 16.34 -22.56 9.65
N ARG A 90 17.08 -23.59 9.21
CA ARG A 90 18.05 -23.42 8.12
C ARG A 90 17.35 -23.25 6.78
N MET A 91 16.20 -23.91 6.58
CA MET A 91 15.36 -23.75 5.40
C MET A 91 14.79 -22.34 5.32
N VAL A 92 14.31 -21.81 6.45
CA VAL A 92 13.90 -20.41 6.57
C VAL A 92 15.05 -19.49 6.19
N ASN A 93 16.23 -19.62 6.81
CA ASN A 93 17.33 -18.71 6.53
C ASN A 93 17.88 -18.79 5.10
N THR A 94 17.86 -19.97 4.48
CA THR A 94 18.41 -20.18 3.13
C THR A 94 17.43 -19.76 2.03
N VAL A 95 16.13 -19.96 2.24
CA VAL A 95 15.09 -19.71 1.21
C VAL A 95 14.38 -18.37 1.43
N LEU A 96 14.15 -17.96 2.69
CA LEU A 96 13.33 -16.78 2.99
C LEU A 96 14.13 -15.48 3.07
N GLY A 97 15.36 -15.47 3.58
CA GLY A 97 16.07 -14.21 3.88
C GLY A 97 16.14 -13.24 2.69
N ASN A 98 16.78 -13.66 1.61
CA ASN A 98 16.95 -12.81 0.41
C ASN A 98 15.63 -12.60 -0.34
N LYS A 99 14.74 -13.59 -0.34
CA LYS A 99 13.47 -13.52 -1.08
C LYS A 99 12.42 -12.65 -0.42
N ILE A 100 12.39 -12.63 0.91
CA ILE A 100 11.55 -11.70 1.67
C ILE A 100 12.00 -10.28 1.35
N GLU A 101 13.30 -9.99 1.42
CA GLU A 101 13.83 -8.66 1.13
C GLU A 101 13.54 -8.22 -0.31
N GLU A 102 13.78 -9.09 -1.29
CA GLU A 102 13.44 -8.83 -2.69
C GLU A 102 11.93 -8.59 -2.88
N SER A 103 11.08 -9.43 -2.28
CA SER A 103 9.63 -9.30 -2.37
C SER A 103 9.12 -8.02 -1.72
N ILE A 104 9.67 -7.64 -0.55
CA ILE A 104 9.35 -6.37 0.11
C ILE A 104 9.81 -5.21 -0.77
N SER A 105 11.02 -5.26 -1.33
CA SER A 105 11.51 -4.23 -2.24
C SER A 105 10.59 -4.06 -3.44
N LEU A 106 10.14 -5.16 -4.06
CA LEU A 106 9.19 -5.11 -5.17
C LEU A 106 7.82 -4.54 -4.76
N LEU A 107 7.36 -4.78 -3.54
CA LEU A 107 6.11 -4.19 -3.04
C LEU A 107 6.24 -2.67 -2.81
N LEU A 108 7.42 -2.19 -2.44
CA LEU A 108 7.68 -0.79 -2.12
C LEU A 108 8.21 0.04 -3.31
N ASP A 109 8.67 -0.61 -4.37
CA ASP A 109 9.18 0.04 -5.57
C ASP A 109 8.06 0.34 -6.57
N GLU A 110 7.35 1.44 -6.33
CA GLU A 110 6.34 2.00 -7.23
C GLU A 110 6.82 3.35 -7.79
N PRO A 111 7.43 3.37 -8.98
CA PRO A 111 7.95 4.62 -9.54
C PRO A 111 6.82 5.57 -9.94
N VAL A 112 7.03 6.86 -9.68
CA VAL A 112 6.17 7.94 -10.16
C VAL A 112 6.48 8.22 -11.62
N GLN A 113 5.44 8.38 -12.43
CA GLN A 113 5.55 8.76 -13.84
C GLN A 113 5.79 10.27 -13.93
N GLU A 114 7.05 10.69 -13.81
CA GLU A 114 7.45 12.10 -13.79
C GLU A 114 6.93 12.89 -14.99
N GLU A 115 6.81 12.24 -16.16
CA GLU A 115 6.29 12.82 -17.39
C GLU A 115 4.80 13.23 -17.31
N ARG A 116 4.05 12.70 -16.34
CA ARG A 116 2.65 13.07 -16.10
C ARG A 116 2.50 14.25 -15.15
N LEU A 117 3.57 14.67 -14.47
CA LEU A 117 3.49 15.72 -13.46
C LEU A 117 3.34 17.09 -14.13
N ILE A 118 2.40 17.89 -13.62
CA ILE A 118 2.19 19.27 -14.05
C ILE A 118 2.95 20.17 -13.07
N ILE A 119 4.14 20.63 -13.46
CA ILE A 119 5.02 21.42 -12.58
C ILE A 119 4.90 22.91 -12.91
N ILE A 120 4.72 23.74 -11.87
CA ILE A 120 4.75 25.21 -11.97
C ILE A 120 6.13 25.70 -11.50
N PRO A 121 7.00 26.19 -12.42
CA PRO A 121 8.28 26.78 -12.04
C PRO A 121 8.11 28.22 -11.54
N ASN A 122 8.93 28.65 -10.58
CA ASN A 122 8.85 29.97 -9.93
C ASN A 122 7.43 30.33 -9.45
N PRO A 123 6.80 29.47 -8.64
CA PRO A 123 5.42 29.63 -8.23
C PRO A 123 5.21 30.85 -7.34
N ASP A 124 4.04 31.47 -7.44
CA ASP A 124 3.62 32.53 -6.53
C ASP A 124 2.70 32.02 -5.41
N LYS A 125 2.25 32.94 -4.55
CA LYS A 125 1.39 32.61 -3.41
C LYS A 125 0.03 32.03 -3.84
N ALA A 126 -0.51 32.45 -4.98
CA ALA A 126 -1.78 31.93 -5.48
C ALA A 126 -1.62 30.49 -5.98
N ASP A 127 -0.49 30.17 -6.62
CA ASP A 127 -0.17 28.80 -7.02
C ASP A 127 -0.07 27.86 -5.80
N TRP A 128 0.55 28.33 -4.72
CA TRP A 128 0.65 27.56 -3.47
C TRP A 128 -0.72 27.30 -2.86
N GLN A 129 -1.56 28.34 -2.74
CA GLN A 129 -2.91 28.21 -2.19
C GLN A 129 -3.74 27.25 -3.02
N TYR A 130 -3.73 27.39 -4.35
CA TYR A 130 -4.44 26.50 -5.25
C TYR A 130 -4.00 25.04 -5.10
N TYR A 131 -2.69 24.79 -5.06
CA TYR A 131 -2.15 23.44 -4.86
C TYR A 131 -2.60 22.83 -3.54
N LEU A 132 -2.45 23.56 -2.44
CA LEU A 132 -2.80 23.09 -1.10
C LEU A 132 -4.29 22.81 -0.97
N GLU A 133 -5.15 23.70 -1.46
CA GLU A 133 -6.60 23.50 -1.49
C GLU A 133 -6.99 22.27 -2.31
N ARG A 134 -6.40 22.11 -3.50
CA ARG A 134 -6.68 20.95 -4.37
C ARG A 134 -6.24 19.66 -3.75
N ARG A 135 -5.03 19.60 -3.21
CA ARG A 135 -4.50 18.44 -2.49
C ARG A 135 -5.42 18.07 -1.32
N THR A 136 -5.72 19.02 -0.44
CA THR A 136 -6.58 18.79 0.73
C THR A 136 -7.95 18.28 0.32
N LYS A 137 -8.54 18.86 -0.72
CA LYS A 137 -9.81 18.39 -1.27
C LYS A 137 -9.73 16.95 -1.79
N ILE A 138 -8.67 16.57 -2.49
CA ILE A 138 -8.50 15.19 -2.99
C ILE A 138 -8.49 14.20 -1.83
N ILE A 139 -7.71 14.49 -0.79
CA ILE A 139 -7.59 13.61 0.39
C ILE A 139 -8.91 13.55 1.16
N HIS A 140 -9.56 14.70 1.37
CA HIS A 140 -10.86 14.77 2.01
C HIS A 140 -11.94 13.97 1.26
N ASP A 141 -12.04 14.14 -0.06
CA ASP A 141 -13.03 13.43 -0.87
C ASP A 141 -12.81 11.90 -0.80
N SER A 142 -11.55 11.45 -0.77
CA SER A 142 -11.20 10.04 -0.61
C SER A 142 -11.57 9.52 0.78
N ALA A 143 -11.23 10.24 1.85
CA ALA A 143 -11.58 9.89 3.23
C ALA A 143 -13.10 9.82 3.43
N LYS A 144 -13.83 10.82 2.89
CA LYS A 144 -15.28 10.85 2.89
C LYS A 144 -15.86 9.64 2.17
N THR A 145 -15.34 9.30 1.00
CA THR A 145 -15.79 8.11 0.24
C THR A 145 -15.58 6.84 1.07
N ILE A 146 -14.45 6.70 1.77
CA ILE A 146 -14.20 5.56 2.67
C ILE A 146 -15.24 5.50 3.79
N ALA A 147 -15.48 6.62 4.47
CA ALA A 147 -16.44 6.70 5.57
C ALA A 147 -17.88 6.38 5.11
N GLU A 148 -18.31 6.93 3.98
CA GLU A 148 -19.67 6.73 3.44
C GLU A 148 -19.94 5.28 3.01
N ASN A 149 -18.90 4.54 2.61
CA ASN A 149 -19.04 3.14 2.20
C ASN A 149 -18.99 2.15 3.37
N ASN A 150 -18.85 2.61 4.62
CA ASN A 150 -18.79 1.77 5.83
C ASN A 150 -17.81 0.59 5.69
N ILE A 151 -16.64 0.85 5.08
CA ILE A 151 -15.62 -0.17 4.81
C ILE A 151 -15.27 -0.88 6.13
N SER A 152 -15.53 -2.18 6.19
CA SER A 152 -15.47 -3.02 7.38
C SER A 152 -14.69 -4.29 7.09
N PHE A 153 -13.55 -4.46 7.76
CA PHE A 153 -12.61 -5.55 7.53
C PHE A 153 -13.01 -6.88 8.18
N SER A 154 -14.30 -7.22 8.12
CA SER A 154 -14.84 -8.52 8.54
C SER A 154 -14.60 -9.62 7.49
N ASP A 155 -14.95 -10.88 7.78
CA ASP A 155 -14.55 -12.10 7.03
C ASP A 155 -14.86 -12.10 5.50
N ASP A 156 -15.67 -11.14 4.98
CA ASP A 156 -15.98 -10.94 3.54
C ASP A 156 -15.29 -9.70 2.89
N SER A 157 -14.19 -9.22 3.48
CA SER A 157 -13.48 -7.96 3.15
C SER A 157 -12.88 -7.81 1.75
N VAL A 158 -12.99 -8.79 0.84
CA VAL A 158 -12.41 -8.69 -0.52
C VAL A 158 -13.02 -7.53 -1.30
N THR A 159 -14.33 -7.32 -1.19
CA THR A 159 -15.03 -6.21 -1.84
C THR A 159 -14.54 -4.85 -1.32
N ASP A 160 -14.25 -4.78 -0.03
CA ASP A 160 -13.78 -3.59 0.66
C ASP A 160 -12.33 -3.25 0.29
N LEU A 161 -11.46 -4.25 0.18
CA LEU A 161 -10.08 -4.09 -0.31
C LEU A 161 -10.05 -3.65 -1.78
N LEU A 162 -10.95 -4.19 -2.61
CA LEU A 162 -11.13 -3.75 -3.99
C LEU A 162 -11.60 -2.29 -4.05
N LEU A 163 -12.57 -1.92 -3.21
CA LEU A 163 -13.07 -0.55 -3.15
C LEU A 163 -11.97 0.42 -2.72
N LEU A 164 -11.18 0.08 -1.70
CA LEU A 164 -10.01 0.87 -1.31
C LEU A 164 -9.06 1.08 -2.49
N SER A 165 -8.69 0.00 -3.19
CA SER A 165 -7.79 0.07 -4.35
C SER A 165 -8.29 1.07 -5.41
N VAL A 166 -9.60 1.09 -5.67
CA VAL A 166 -10.25 2.04 -6.59
C VAL A 166 -10.25 3.47 -6.03
N ILE A 167 -10.47 3.67 -4.74
CA ILE A 167 -10.41 5.00 -4.10
C ILE A 167 -8.99 5.57 -4.21
N TYR A 168 -7.97 4.77 -3.93
CA TYR A 168 -6.57 5.17 -4.08
C TYR A 168 -6.22 5.48 -5.54
N GLU A 169 -6.63 4.64 -6.48
CA GLU A 169 -6.42 4.91 -7.92
C GLU A 169 -6.98 6.26 -8.34
N ARG A 170 -8.21 6.58 -7.92
CA ARG A 170 -8.82 7.89 -8.20
C ARG A 170 -8.08 9.05 -7.53
N ALA A 171 -7.60 8.86 -6.30
CA ALA A 171 -6.82 9.88 -5.60
C ALA A 171 -5.50 10.15 -6.33
N ILE A 172 -4.79 9.09 -6.71
CA ILE A 172 -3.53 9.14 -7.48
C ILE A 172 -3.75 9.88 -8.80
N ASP A 173 -4.77 9.52 -9.57
CA ASP A 173 -5.07 10.19 -10.84
C ASP A 173 -5.41 11.67 -10.67
N ARG A 174 -6.13 12.03 -9.60
CA ARG A 174 -6.41 13.44 -9.29
C ARG A 174 -5.14 14.20 -8.87
N LEU A 175 -4.21 13.55 -8.16
CA LEU A 175 -2.93 14.14 -7.79
C LEU A 175 -2.06 14.39 -9.02
N TYR A 176 -1.92 13.41 -9.92
CA TYR A 176 -1.22 13.61 -11.21
C TYR A 176 -1.77 14.80 -12.02
N ASN A 177 -3.08 15.04 -11.95
CA ASN A 177 -3.75 16.16 -12.62
C ASN A 177 -3.74 17.48 -11.82
N THR A 178 -3.00 17.56 -10.72
CA THR A 178 -2.87 18.77 -9.91
C THR A 178 -1.60 19.52 -10.27
N SER A 179 -1.75 20.77 -10.71
CA SER A 179 -0.61 21.65 -10.93
C SER A 179 0.17 21.86 -9.62
N THR A 180 1.43 21.47 -9.62
CA THR A 180 2.27 21.39 -8.43
C THR A 180 3.40 22.41 -8.50
N PRO A 181 3.45 23.36 -7.57
CA PRO A 181 4.58 24.27 -7.43
C PRO A 181 5.89 23.50 -7.21
N GLU A 182 6.98 23.93 -7.84
CA GLU A 182 8.27 23.21 -7.77
C GLU A 182 8.78 22.98 -6.33
N ASN A 183 8.48 23.90 -5.40
CA ASN A 183 8.84 23.78 -3.99
C ASN A 183 8.07 22.69 -3.23
N PHE A 184 6.95 22.19 -3.78
CA PHE A 184 6.19 21.06 -3.24
C PHE A 184 6.41 19.76 -4.00
N LEU A 185 7.21 19.77 -5.08
CA LEU A 185 7.35 18.63 -5.99
C LEU A 185 7.80 17.34 -5.30
N PHE A 186 8.76 17.43 -4.38
CA PHE A 186 9.23 16.28 -3.62
C PHE A 186 8.09 15.63 -2.82
N ALA A 187 7.39 16.43 -2.03
CA ALA A 187 6.31 15.92 -1.18
C ALA A 187 5.11 15.41 -2.01
N HIS A 188 4.84 16.05 -3.15
CA HIS A 188 3.80 15.59 -4.08
C HIS A 188 4.12 14.23 -4.70
N THR A 189 5.35 14.07 -5.19
CA THR A 189 5.86 12.83 -5.77
C THR A 189 5.84 11.71 -4.72
N GLU A 190 6.31 12.01 -3.51
CA GLU A 190 6.32 11.02 -2.43
C GLU A 190 4.91 10.63 -2.00
N GLN A 191 3.96 11.56 -1.99
CA GLN A 191 2.56 11.25 -1.72
C GLN A 191 1.97 10.33 -2.78
N ILE A 192 2.21 10.60 -4.07
CA ILE A 192 1.76 9.72 -5.16
C ILE A 192 2.35 8.32 -4.99
N ARG A 193 3.66 8.23 -4.74
CA ARG A 193 4.37 6.96 -4.53
C ARG A 193 3.75 6.15 -3.40
N LEU A 194 3.57 6.74 -2.22
CA LEU A 194 3.03 6.04 -1.06
C LEU A 194 1.58 5.58 -1.28
N LEU A 195 0.76 6.37 -2.00
CA LEU A 195 -0.60 5.96 -2.37
C LEU A 195 -0.59 4.82 -3.40
N GLN A 196 0.35 4.81 -4.36
CA GLN A 196 0.54 3.70 -5.29
C GLN A 196 0.92 2.42 -4.55
N ILE A 197 1.83 2.51 -3.56
CA ILE A 197 2.19 1.39 -2.69
C ILE A 197 0.96 0.89 -1.93
N GLN A 198 0.20 1.77 -1.27
CA GLN A 198 -1.02 1.35 -0.55
C GLN A 198 -2.02 0.65 -1.47
N LYS A 199 -2.26 1.19 -2.66
CA LYS A 199 -3.09 0.54 -3.68
C LYS A 199 -2.58 -0.88 -3.99
N LYS A 200 -1.28 -1.03 -4.27
CA LYS A 200 -0.65 -2.32 -4.57
C LYS A 200 -0.77 -3.32 -3.41
N LEU A 201 -0.65 -2.84 -2.17
CA LEU A 201 -0.83 -3.68 -0.98
C LEU A 201 -2.27 -4.22 -0.92
N PHE A 202 -3.28 -3.38 -1.13
CA PHE A 202 -4.67 -3.82 -1.16
C PHE A 202 -4.96 -4.79 -2.32
N GLU A 203 -4.43 -4.53 -3.52
CA GLU A 203 -4.52 -5.45 -4.65
C GLU A 203 -3.85 -6.80 -4.34
N THR A 204 -2.72 -6.79 -3.61
CA THR A 204 -2.04 -8.02 -3.17
C THR A 204 -2.88 -8.78 -2.15
N LEU A 205 -3.54 -8.09 -1.22
CA LEU A 205 -4.43 -8.70 -0.22
C LEU A 205 -5.70 -9.28 -0.84
N VAL A 206 -6.24 -8.67 -1.90
CA VAL A 206 -7.35 -9.23 -2.68
C VAL A 206 -6.98 -10.58 -3.27
N ASN A 207 -5.73 -10.75 -3.70
CA ASN A 207 -5.23 -11.97 -4.34
C ASN A 207 -4.58 -12.97 -3.35
N TYR A 208 -4.97 -12.94 -2.07
CA TYR A 208 -4.34 -13.78 -1.03
C TYR A 208 -4.49 -15.29 -1.26
N GLU A 209 -5.54 -15.73 -1.97
CA GLU A 209 -5.74 -17.15 -2.29
C GLU A 209 -4.76 -17.63 -3.34
N GLN A 210 -4.37 -16.76 -4.27
CA GLN A 210 -3.36 -17.06 -5.28
C GLN A 210 -1.94 -16.99 -4.68
N ASP A 211 -1.66 -16.01 -3.84
CA ASP A 211 -0.33 -15.83 -3.24
C ASP A 211 -0.36 -15.44 -1.75
N PRO A 212 -0.55 -16.41 -0.84
CA PRO A 212 -0.63 -16.15 0.60
C PRO A 212 0.68 -15.59 1.19
N LEU A 213 1.84 -15.89 0.60
CA LEU A 213 3.12 -15.31 1.03
C LEU A 213 3.17 -13.81 0.71
N ALA A 214 2.83 -13.41 -0.52
CA ALA A 214 2.78 -12.00 -0.89
C ALA A 214 1.78 -11.23 -0.03
N ALA A 215 0.59 -11.79 0.24
CA ALA A 215 -0.39 -11.18 1.13
C ALA A 215 0.15 -11.02 2.57
N SER A 216 0.88 -12.00 3.08
CA SER A 216 1.48 -11.92 4.43
C SER A 216 2.56 -10.83 4.49
N LEU A 217 3.36 -10.68 3.43
CA LEU A 217 4.34 -9.60 3.34
C LEU A 217 3.67 -8.23 3.19
N ALA A 218 2.59 -8.15 2.41
CA ALA A 218 1.82 -6.92 2.25
C ALA A 218 1.26 -6.41 3.59
N VAL A 219 0.72 -7.32 4.43
CA VAL A 219 0.35 -7.00 5.81
C VAL A 219 1.55 -6.48 6.60
N ALA A 220 2.69 -7.17 6.52
CA ALA A 220 3.87 -6.84 7.33
C ALA A 220 4.44 -5.44 7.03
N VAL A 221 4.29 -4.96 5.79
CA VAL A 221 4.80 -3.64 5.39
C VAL A 221 3.74 -2.54 5.45
N LEU A 222 2.46 -2.87 5.60
CA LEU A 222 1.37 -1.89 5.61
C LEU A 222 1.56 -0.81 6.67
N GLN A 223 1.89 -1.21 7.91
CA GLN A 223 2.14 -0.27 9.01
C GLN A 223 3.27 0.71 8.68
N ARG A 224 4.36 0.21 8.08
CA ARG A 224 5.49 1.06 7.70
C ARG A 224 5.07 2.13 6.69
N VAL A 225 4.26 1.76 5.70
CA VAL A 225 3.78 2.70 4.68
C VAL A 225 2.83 3.75 5.30
N GLU A 226 2.03 3.37 6.29
CA GLU A 226 1.21 4.30 7.06
C GLU A 226 2.07 5.28 7.86
N ASP A 227 3.13 4.80 8.51
CA ASP A 227 4.06 5.65 9.25
C ASP A 227 4.79 6.63 8.32
N GLU A 228 5.18 6.19 7.11
CA GLU A 228 5.78 7.06 6.07
C GLU A 228 4.80 8.13 5.57
N LEU A 229 3.51 7.78 5.38
CA LEU A 229 2.46 8.76 5.08
C LEU A 229 2.24 9.76 6.21
N ALA A 230 2.39 9.33 7.46
CA ALA A 230 2.30 10.19 8.63
C ALA A 230 3.40 11.23 8.69
N ALA A 231 4.64 10.77 8.55
CA ALA A 231 5.79 11.65 8.50
C ALA A 231 5.68 12.65 7.33
N LEU A 232 5.21 12.20 6.16
CA LEU A 232 5.00 13.09 5.01
C LEU A 232 3.92 14.15 5.28
N SER A 233 2.82 13.77 5.94
CA SER A 233 1.75 14.70 6.27
C SER A 233 2.21 15.77 7.26
N GLU A 234 3.03 15.40 8.25
CA GLU A 234 3.63 16.33 9.20
C GLU A 234 4.59 17.30 8.49
N ALA A 235 5.50 16.78 7.65
CA ALA A 235 6.41 17.61 6.86
C ALA A 235 5.67 18.60 5.94
N LEU A 236 4.55 18.19 5.38
CA LEU A 236 3.69 19.07 4.58
C LEU A 236 3.00 20.14 5.42
N SER A 237 2.59 19.83 6.65
CA SER A 237 2.06 20.83 7.60
C SER A 237 3.10 21.91 7.89
N ASP A 238 4.35 21.52 8.12
CA ASP A 238 5.45 22.47 8.36
C ASP A 238 5.73 23.37 7.14
N LEU A 239 5.66 22.80 5.93
CA LEU A 239 5.76 23.57 4.69
C LEU A 239 4.60 24.56 4.55
N ILE A 240 3.37 24.15 4.90
CA ILE A 240 2.19 25.03 4.90
C ILE A 240 2.38 26.19 5.88
N VAL A 241 2.91 25.93 7.09
CA VAL A 241 3.20 27.00 8.06
C VAL A 241 4.27 27.93 7.51
N THR A 242 5.35 27.39 6.95
CA THR A 242 6.50 28.16 6.42
C THR A 242 6.08 29.08 5.27
N TYR A 243 5.28 28.59 4.34
CA TYR A 243 4.86 29.33 3.15
C TYR A 243 3.53 30.08 3.34
N GLY A 244 2.70 29.66 4.28
CA GLY A 244 1.42 30.29 4.64
C GLY A 244 1.52 31.42 5.66
N ALA A 245 2.54 31.42 6.55
CA ALA A 245 2.75 32.46 7.57
C ALA A 245 3.41 33.74 7.04
N THR A 246 3.71 33.84 5.74
CA THR A 246 4.12 35.10 5.09
C THR A 246 2.90 35.98 4.75
N SER A 247 1.96 36.07 5.69
CA SER A 247 0.79 36.97 5.65
C SER A 247 1.10 38.34 6.22
#